data_AF-A0A7Y8G9G2-F1
#
_entry.id   AF-A0A7Y8G9G2-F1
#
_cell.length_a   1.000
_cell.length_b   1.000
_cell.length_c   1.000
_cell.angle_alpha   90.00
_cell.angle_beta   90.00
_cell.angle_gamma   90.00
#
_symmetry.space_group_name_H-M   'P 1'
#
loop_
_entity.id
_entity.type
_entity.pdbx_description
1 polymer ?
#
loop_
_entity_poly.entity_id
_entity_poly.type
_entity_poly.pdbx_seq_one_letter_code
_entity_poly.pdbx_strand_id
1 'polypeptide(L)' 'MSTFHPRRLLLATAVASLALPVVAEEHGFLEDASANLNLRNFFFNRNYTNPTKTQGGAQEWTQSFILDAKSGFTQGTVG' A
#
# COMPACT_ATOMS: atom_id res chain seq x y z
N MET A 1 45.24 41.21 2.86
CA MET A 1 44.82 40.10 3.74
C MET A 1 43.31 40.18 3.92
N SER A 2 42.57 39.25 3.30
CA SER A 2 41.11 39.19 3.42
C SER A 2 40.75 38.51 4.74
N THR A 3 39.99 39.18 5.60
CA THR A 3 39.56 38.68 6.89
C THR A 3 38.37 37.73 6.71
N PHE A 4 38.61 36.43 6.84
CA PHE A 4 37.56 35.41 6.85
C PHE A 4 36.70 35.56 8.11
N HIS A 5 35.41 35.86 7.94
CA HIS A 5 34.46 36.03 9.04
C HIS A 5 33.59 34.77 9.19
N PRO A 6 33.91 33.85 10.11
CA PRO A 6 33.23 32.55 10.26
C PRO A 6 31.73 32.68 10.57
N ARG A 7 31.32 33.79 11.20
CA ARG A 7 29.91 34.11 11.48
C ARG A 7 29.07 34.33 10.22
N ARG A 8 29.66 34.86 9.14
CA ARG A 8 28.95 35.07 7.85
C ARG A 8 28.78 33.75 7.10
N LEU A 9 29.73 32.84 7.24
CA LEU A 9 29.68 31.50 6.66
C LEU A 9 28.59 30.65 7.33
N LEU A 10 28.50 30.69 8.66
CA LEU A 10 27.46 29.99 9.44
C LEU A 10 26.04 30.48 9.11
N LEU A 11 25.86 31.79 8.91
CA LEU A 11 24.57 32.36 8.54
C LEU A 11 24.17 31.97 7.11
N ALA A 12 25.13 31.91 6.18
CA ALA A 12 24.89 31.49 4.80
C ALA A 12 24.47 30.01 4.69
N THR A 13 25.06 29.13 5.50
CA THR A 13 24.68 27.71 5.55
C THR A 13 23.28 27.49 6.16
N ALA A 14 22.87 28.30 7.14
CA ALA A 14 21.53 28.21 7.75
C ALA A 14 20.41 28.66 6.79
N VAL A 15 20.68 29.64 5.93
CA VAL A 15 19.74 30.09 4.90
C VAL A 15 19.66 29.08 3.74
N ALA A 16 20.77 28.44 3.39
CA ALA A 16 20.79 27.41 2.36
C ALA A 16 19.97 26.15 2.74
N SER A 17 19.92 25.78 4.02
CA SER A 17 19.05 24.69 4.49
C SER A 17 17.54 24.98 4.39
N LEU A 18 17.13 26.24 4.31
CA LEU A 18 15.73 26.64 4.13
C LEU A 18 15.31 26.66 2.65
N ALA A 19 16.26 26.57 1.72
CA ALA A 19 16.02 26.56 0.28
C ALA A 19 15.89 25.15 -0.31
N LEU A 20 15.96 24.10 0.52
CA LEU A 20 15.61 22.77 0.08
C LEU A 20 14.10 22.77 -0.23
N PRO A 21 13.68 22.38 -1.45
CA PRO A 21 12.27 22.19 -1.72
C PRO A 21 11.75 21.15 -0.72
N VAL A 22 10.79 21.55 0.11
CA VAL A 22 9.95 20.59 0.83
C VAL A 22 9.29 19.75 -0.25
N VAL A 23 9.75 18.52 -0.40
CA VAL A 23 9.07 17.54 -1.22
C VAL A 23 7.79 17.21 -0.46
N ALA A 24 6.66 17.77 -0.89
CA ALA A 24 5.37 17.37 -0.36
C ALA A 24 5.14 15.91 -0.78
N GLU A 25 4.88 15.04 0.19
CA GLU A 25 4.46 13.67 -0.08
C GLU A 25 3.08 13.75 -0.78
N GLU A 26 2.99 13.30 -2.03
CA GLU A 26 1.73 13.25 -2.76
C GLU A 26 0.87 12.13 -2.16
N HIS A 27 -0.10 12.52 -1.35
CA HIS A 27 -1.17 11.67 -0.84
C HIS A 27 -2.51 12.10 -1.46
N GLY A 28 -3.44 11.16 -1.60
CA GLY A 28 -4.72 11.44 -2.24
C GLY A 28 -5.44 10.20 -2.76
N PHE A 29 -6.61 10.43 -3.37
CA PHE A 29 -7.55 9.37 -3.74
C PHE A 29 -6.94 8.37 -4.73
N LEU A 30 -6.09 8.85 -5.65
CA LEU A 30 -5.42 8.01 -6.64
C LEU A 30 -4.00 7.67 -6.21
N GLU A 31 -3.33 8.61 -5.55
CA GLU A 31 -1.94 8.55 -5.14
C GLU A 31 -1.73 7.44 -4.10
N ASP A 32 -2.69 7.26 -3.19
CA ASP A 32 -2.68 6.17 -2.19
C ASP A 32 -3.55 4.97 -2.62
N ALA A 33 -4.01 4.91 -3.87
CA ALA A 33 -4.82 3.79 -4.34
C ALA A 33 -4.00 2.50 -4.48
N SER A 34 -4.62 1.37 -4.16
CA SER A 34 -4.07 0.03 -4.36
C SER A 34 -5.08 -0.90 -4.99
N ALA A 35 -4.62 -1.80 -5.85
CA ALA A 35 -5.46 -2.84 -6.44
C ALA A 35 -4.72 -4.17 -6.46
N ASN A 36 -5.41 -5.24 -6.09
CA ASN A 36 -4.93 -6.60 -6.16
C ASN A 36 -5.95 -7.47 -6.90
N LEU A 37 -5.49 -8.17 -7.95
CA LEU A 37 -6.26 -9.21 -8.60
C LEU A 37 -5.72 -10.58 -8.19
N ASN A 38 -6.45 -11.27 -7.33
CA ASN A 38 -6.11 -12.61 -6.89
C ASN A 38 -6.74 -13.66 -7.83
N LEU A 39 -5.88 -14.36 -8.56
CA LEU A 39 -6.25 -15.52 -9.37
C LEU A 39 -6.07 -16.77 -8.52
N ARG A 40 -7.17 -17.32 -8.01
CA ARG A 40 -7.14 -18.49 -7.13
C ARG A 40 -7.68 -19.71 -7.86
N ASN A 41 -6.79 -20.67 -8.10
CA ASN A 41 -7.20 -22.02 -8.43
C ASN A 41 -7.30 -22.84 -7.13
N PHE A 42 -8.46 -23.43 -6.85
CA PHE A 42 -8.68 -24.16 -5.61
C PHE A 42 -9.41 -25.47 -5.87
N PHE A 43 -8.73 -26.56 -5.54
CA PHE A 43 -9.29 -27.91 -5.52
C PHE A 43 -9.64 -28.28 -4.08
N PHE A 44 -10.88 -28.67 -3.85
CA PHE A 44 -11.37 -29.12 -2.57
C PHE A 44 -11.78 -30.59 -2.67
N ASN A 45 -11.24 -31.43 -1.78
CA ASN A 45 -11.64 -32.81 -1.65
C ASN A 45 -11.82 -33.16 -0.17
N ARG A 46 -13.04 -33.55 0.19
CA ARG A 46 -13.42 -33.99 1.53
C ARG A 46 -13.99 -35.40 1.46
N ASN A 47 -13.36 -36.31 2.20
CA ASN A 47 -13.90 -37.63 2.46
C ASN A 47 -14.73 -37.62 3.74
N TYR A 48 -15.96 -38.16 3.72
CA TYR A 48 -16.78 -38.30 4.91
C TYR A 48 -16.55 -39.69 5.52
N THR A 49 -16.08 -39.74 6.77
CA THR A 49 -15.71 -41.01 7.44
C THR A 49 -16.84 -41.62 8.27
N ASN A 50 -17.94 -40.89 8.47
CA ASN A 50 -19.07 -41.38 9.24
C ASN A 50 -19.97 -42.27 8.35
N PRO A 51 -20.14 -43.56 8.67
CA PRO A 51 -20.90 -44.51 7.86
C PRO A 51 -22.40 -44.25 7.84
N THR A 52 -22.94 -43.44 8.76
CA THR A 52 -24.36 -43.06 8.77
C THR A 52 -24.67 -41.85 7.90
N LYS A 53 -23.66 -41.20 7.30
CA LYS A 53 -23.84 -40.11 6.34
C LYS A 53 -24.21 -40.68 4.97
N THR A 54 -25.29 -40.14 4.40
CA THR A 54 -25.80 -40.56 3.08
C THR A 54 -24.85 -40.20 1.93
N GLN A 55 -24.05 -39.14 2.09
CA GLN A 55 -23.05 -38.71 1.13
C GLN A 55 -21.67 -39.22 1.57
N GLY A 56 -20.90 -39.83 0.66
CA GLY A 56 -19.57 -40.39 0.95
C GLY A 56 -18.41 -39.38 0.87
N GLY A 57 -18.60 -38.27 0.16
CA GLY A 57 -17.60 -37.20 0.08
C GLY A 57 -18.10 -36.00 -0.72
N ALA A 58 -17.29 -34.95 -0.75
CA ALA A 58 -17.49 -33.76 -1.58
C ALA A 58 -16.20 -33.40 -2.30
N GLN A 59 -16.28 -33.20 -3.62
CA GLN A 59 -15.14 -32.80 -4.46
C GLN A 59 -15.57 -31.65 -5.36
N GLU A 60 -14.79 -30.59 -5.36
CA GLU A 60 -15.08 -29.37 -6.12
C GLU A 60 -13.77 -28.77 -6.65
N TRP A 61 -13.81 -28.27 -7.88
CA TRP A 61 -12.70 -27.51 -8.46
C TRP A 61 -13.22 -26.14 -8.89
N THR A 62 -12.56 -25.09 -8.43
CA THR A 62 -12.96 -23.72 -8.69
C THR A 62 -11.79 -22.90 -9.22
N GLN A 63 -12.09 -22.00 -10.16
CA GLN A 63 -11.21 -20.91 -10.58
C GLN A 63 -11.88 -19.60 -10.17
N SER A 64 -11.26 -18.87 -9.25
CA SER A 64 -11.76 -17.59 -8.75
C SER A 64 -10.93 -16.42 -9.28
N PHE A 65 -11.60 -15.28 -9.49
CA PHE A 65 -11.00 -13.98 -9.78
C PHE A 65 -11.50 -13.01 -8.71
N ILE A 66 -10.63 -12.57 -7.81
CA ILE A 66 -11.00 -11.68 -6.70
C ILE A 66 -10.27 -10.37 -6.90
N LEU A 67 -11.03 -9.30 -7.15
CA LEU A 67 -10.51 -7.96 -7.26
C LEU A 67 -10.71 -7.22 -5.94
N ASP A 68 -9.61 -6.85 -5.30
CA ASP A 68 -9.58 -5.96 -4.13
C ASP A 68 -8.97 -4.63 -4.57
N ALA A 69 -9.82 -3.63 -4.80
CA ALA A 69 -9.41 -2.28 -5.20
C ALA A 69 -9.82 -1.31 -4.09
N LYS A 70 -8.84 -0.54 -3.61
CA LYS A 70 -8.98 0.45 -2.53
C LYS A 70 -8.44 1.76 -3.05
N SER A 71 -9.25 2.82 -2.96
CA SER A 71 -8.75 4.17 -3.18
C SER A 71 -8.00 4.68 -1.94
N GLY A 72 -7.24 5.74 -2.13
CA GLY A 72 -6.89 6.63 -1.02
C GLY A 72 -8.09 7.45 -0.56
N PHE A 73 -7.85 8.35 0.39
CA PHE A 73 -8.79 9.38 0.80
C PHE A 73 -8.63 10.65 -0.04
N THR A 74 -9.68 11.43 -0.19
CA THR A 74 -9.57 12.77 -0.79
C THR A 74 -8.80 13.70 0.14
N GLN A 75 -8.11 14.69 -0.42
CA GLN A 75 -7.39 15.68 0.40
C GLN A 75 -8.38 16.61 1.09
N GLY A 76 -8.16 16.88 2.38
CA GLY A 76 -8.97 17.80 3.17
C GLY A 76 -9.20 17.32 4.59
N THR A 77 -10.03 18.03 5.34
CA THR A 77 -10.35 17.69 6.74
C THR A 77 -11.19 16.42 6.86
N VAL A 78 -11.89 16.03 5.80
CA VAL A 78 -12.66 14.78 5.71
C VAL A 78 -12.30 14.13 4.37
N GLY A 79 -11.85 12.87 4.45
CA GLY A 79 -11.30 12.10 3.34
C GLY A 79 -12.32 11.29 2.58
#